data_AF-A0A9W9FIA0-F1
#
_entry.id   AF-A0A9W9FIA0-F1
#
_cell.length_a   1.000
_cell.length_b   1.000
_cell.length_c   1.000
_cell.angle_alpha   90.00
_cell.angle_beta   90.00
_cell.angle_gamma   90.00
#
_symmetry.space_group_name_H-M   'P 1'
#
loop_
_entity.id
_entity.type
_entity.pdbx_description
1 polymer ?
#
loop_
_entity_poly.entity_id
_entity_poly.type
_entity_poly.pdbx_seq_one_letter_code
_entity_poly.pdbx_strand_id
1 'polypeptide(L)'
;MFTNPIPIRSSLTFDEYMASLSYRWEIVGLAFCFIGMGTVFPGAWDSIAISQDDLSGLSRNELGEAAMNATETCLAFCNEAGVLNDAVSWLNSLRTMLTTLIYGDRDYRSWRALGDLSTIIFSLGLNQPSSDPNTPFWLLETRKRLMGHAFSVDNQLATFLGRPPRISWRFCNISLPLDLSFKELISNPEECSLSMRNLDADGWNIMEHDPQAVWLRVALIMGPVRENILELSLNNQVENLQSKVQELLHHSEDIWATLPPFLQRKDNPQLLSQFPSVYLQLHLDYIYNRFLLYRILSKRLDIWSPDLVKVSIEILDEVLLLIGHRISVAKLSPELSWVMSFYGLSTAGVLSIELVRRASYPDLPIEPSDPAEHFPRSRVIQSLSVFASYLQTIVQPNEGNYDICQQARETIRRVLDFVLSERTTAQSFIVPNSRIPENTELTDSILDYNYYITHLDNWQFELQDTLQMF
;
A
#
# COMPACT_ATOMS: atom_id res chain seq x y z
N MET A 1 -11.27 15.73 34.77
CA MET A 1 -12.46 15.35 33.98
C MET A 1 -12.06 14.54 32.74
N PHE A 2 -11.05 14.99 31.98
CA PHE A 2 -10.63 14.35 30.72
C PHE A 2 -9.68 13.14 30.84
N THR A 3 -9.16 12.82 32.04
CA THR A 3 -8.19 11.72 32.26
C THR A 3 -8.75 10.56 33.06
N ASN A 4 -10.04 10.59 33.42
CA ASN A 4 -10.63 9.52 34.21
C ASN A 4 -10.61 8.22 33.38
N PRO A 5 -10.17 7.09 33.98
CA PRO A 5 -10.20 5.80 33.31
C PRO A 5 -11.65 5.41 33.02
N ILE A 6 -11.91 4.90 31.83
CA ILE A 6 -13.22 4.41 31.43
C ILE A 6 -13.32 2.97 31.93
N PRO A 7 -14.27 2.66 32.83
CA PRO A 7 -14.38 1.32 33.38
C PRO A 7 -14.84 0.35 32.29
N ILE A 8 -13.97 -0.59 31.92
CA ILE A 8 -14.29 -1.67 30.99
C ILE A 8 -15.00 -2.78 31.76
N ARG A 9 -16.19 -3.15 31.31
CA ARG A 9 -17.00 -4.24 31.85
C ARG A 9 -17.62 -5.03 30.70
N SER A 10 -17.93 -6.30 30.92
CA SER A 10 -18.40 -7.21 29.85
C SER A 10 -19.74 -6.78 29.22
N SER A 11 -20.57 -6.06 29.98
CA SER A 11 -21.86 -5.54 29.53
C SER A 11 -21.78 -4.15 28.88
N LEU A 12 -20.58 -3.56 28.75
CA LEU A 12 -20.40 -2.22 28.21
C LEU A 12 -20.75 -2.22 26.72
N THR A 13 -21.78 -1.46 26.35
CA THR A 13 -22.17 -1.32 24.94
C THR A 13 -21.29 -0.29 24.24
N PHE A 14 -21.27 -0.34 22.90
CA PHE A 14 -20.57 0.67 22.10
C PHE A 14 -21.12 2.07 22.37
N ASP A 15 -22.44 2.24 22.45
CA ASP A 15 -23.07 3.54 22.71
C ASP A 15 -22.73 4.08 24.11
N GLU A 16 -22.71 3.23 25.14
CA GLU A 16 -22.27 3.62 26.49
C GLU A 16 -20.81 4.07 26.46
N TYR A 17 -19.94 3.37 25.73
CA TYR A 17 -18.53 3.71 25.61
C TYR A 17 -18.34 5.04 24.87
N MET A 18 -19.02 5.25 23.75
CA MET A 18 -18.98 6.51 23.01
C MET A 18 -19.52 7.68 23.83
N ALA A 19 -20.60 7.48 24.58
CA ALA A 19 -21.11 8.48 25.51
C ALA A 19 -20.07 8.86 26.57
N SER A 20 -19.32 7.88 27.10
CA SER A 20 -18.25 8.12 28.08
C SER A 20 -17.03 8.86 27.50
N LEU A 21 -16.84 8.79 26.18
CA LEU A 21 -15.77 9.46 25.45
C LEU A 21 -16.14 10.88 24.99
N SER A 22 -17.41 11.27 25.16
CA SER A 22 -17.90 12.58 24.74
C SER A 22 -17.03 13.73 25.25
N TYR A 23 -16.70 14.66 24.36
CA TYR A 23 -15.90 15.86 24.64
C TYR A 23 -14.44 15.62 25.06
N ARG A 24 -13.95 14.37 25.04
CA ARG A 24 -12.52 14.11 25.28
C ARG A 24 -11.69 14.40 24.02
N TRP A 25 -10.43 14.78 24.22
CA TRP A 25 -9.53 15.20 23.14
C TRP A 25 -9.31 14.10 22.10
N GLU A 26 -9.38 12.82 22.49
CA GLU A 26 -9.34 11.68 21.60
C GLU A 26 -10.44 11.74 20.53
N ILE A 27 -11.69 12.04 20.94
CA ILE A 27 -12.85 12.10 20.02
C ILE A 27 -12.84 13.38 19.19
N VAL A 28 -12.45 14.51 19.80
CA VAL A 28 -12.31 15.77 19.06
C VAL A 28 -11.25 15.64 17.97
N GLY A 29 -10.11 15.02 18.29
CA GLY A 29 -9.07 14.70 17.32
C GLY A 29 -9.57 13.76 16.22
N LEU A 30 -10.35 12.72 16.57
CA LEU A 30 -10.93 11.80 15.58
C LEU A 30 -11.86 12.54 14.61
N ALA A 31 -12.66 13.48 15.11
CA ALA A 31 -13.53 14.30 14.27
C ALA A 31 -12.71 15.14 13.27
N PHE A 32 -11.62 15.78 13.72
CA PHE A 32 -10.72 16.51 12.82
C PHE A 32 -10.02 15.58 11.82
N CYS A 33 -9.63 14.36 12.22
CA CYS A 33 -9.10 13.37 11.27
C CYS A 33 -10.10 13.09 10.14
N PHE A 34 -11.38 12.85 10.47
CA PHE A 34 -12.41 12.59 9.46
C PHE A 34 -12.65 13.80 8.53
N ILE A 35 -12.60 15.02 9.07
CA ILE A 35 -12.68 16.24 8.25
C ILE A 35 -11.50 16.27 7.26
N GLY A 36 -10.28 16.04 7.74
CA GLY A 36 -9.08 16.00 6.89
C GLY A 36 -9.16 14.91 5.83
N MET A 37 -9.62 13.72 6.18
CA MET A 37 -9.85 12.65 5.19
C MET A 37 -10.86 13.10 4.14
N GLY A 38 -11.97 13.72 4.56
CA GLY A 38 -13.00 14.25 3.67
C GLY A 38 -12.47 15.24 2.63
N THR A 39 -11.36 15.94 2.90
CA THR A 39 -10.73 16.81 1.91
C THR A 39 -9.94 16.05 0.86
N VAL A 40 -9.63 14.77 1.04
CA VAL A 40 -8.92 13.95 0.04
C VAL A 40 -9.89 13.09 -0.78
N PHE A 41 -11.01 12.64 -0.19
CA PHE A 41 -12.04 11.87 -0.90
C PHE A 41 -12.91 12.74 -1.83
N PRO A 42 -12.92 12.50 -3.17
CA PRO A 42 -13.65 13.34 -4.13
C PRO A 42 -15.15 13.48 -3.83
N GLY A 43 -15.86 12.36 -3.59
CA GLY A 43 -17.30 12.40 -3.33
C GLY A 43 -17.70 13.09 -2.02
N ALA A 44 -16.81 13.10 -1.02
CA ALA A 44 -17.02 13.83 0.23
C ALA A 44 -16.83 15.33 0.03
N TRP A 45 -15.79 15.73 -0.71
CA TRP A 45 -15.54 17.12 -1.03
C TRP A 45 -16.65 17.75 -1.87
N ASP A 46 -17.12 17.06 -2.91
CA ASP A 46 -18.22 17.57 -3.74
C ASP A 46 -19.48 17.83 -2.90
N SER A 47 -19.78 16.97 -1.93
CA SER A 47 -20.90 17.16 -1.00
C SER A 47 -20.69 18.37 -0.08
N ILE A 48 -19.46 18.64 0.37
CA ILE A 48 -19.09 19.79 1.19
C ILE A 48 -19.19 21.08 0.35
N ALA A 49 -18.63 21.07 -0.86
CA ALA A 49 -18.60 22.21 -1.79
C ALA A 49 -20.00 22.61 -2.28
N ILE A 50 -20.91 21.65 -2.48
CA ILE A 50 -22.32 21.90 -2.85
C ILE A 50 -23.12 22.53 -1.70
N SER A 51 -22.72 22.29 -0.44
CA SER A 51 -23.52 22.66 0.73
C SER A 51 -23.37 24.12 1.20
N GLN A 52 -22.40 24.88 0.70
CA GLN A 52 -22.15 26.24 1.20
C GLN A 52 -21.69 27.22 0.10
N ASP A 53 -22.58 28.16 -0.28
CA ASP A 53 -22.25 29.43 -0.95
C ASP A 53 -21.30 30.33 -0.10
N ASP A 54 -21.07 29.96 1.17
CA ASP A 54 -20.35 30.73 2.19
C ASP A 54 -18.94 30.22 2.53
N LEU A 55 -18.43 29.14 1.88
CA LEU A 55 -17.00 28.77 1.93
C LEU A 55 -16.17 29.76 1.07
N SER A 56 -16.32 31.03 1.39
CA SER A 56 -15.58 32.14 0.79
C SER A 56 -14.15 32.15 1.34
N GLY A 57 -13.29 31.29 0.77
CA GLY A 57 -11.85 31.52 0.77
C GLY A 57 -10.93 30.41 1.29
N LEU A 58 -11.44 29.29 1.81
CA LEU A 58 -10.60 28.15 2.21
C LEU A 58 -10.56 27.11 1.09
N SER A 59 -9.38 26.90 0.52
CA SER A 59 -9.12 25.83 -0.43
C SER A 59 -9.19 24.46 0.23
N ARG A 60 -9.41 23.42 -0.59
CA ARG A 60 -9.40 22.02 -0.19
C ARG A 60 -8.15 21.62 0.61
N ASN A 61 -7.00 22.16 0.20
CA ASN A 61 -5.71 21.87 0.81
C ASN A 61 -5.58 22.54 2.17
N GLU A 62 -5.96 23.82 2.26
CA GLU A 62 -5.92 24.57 3.52
C GLU A 62 -6.83 23.94 4.58
N LEU A 63 -8.01 23.44 4.20
CA LEU A 63 -8.87 22.72 5.13
C LEU A 63 -8.24 21.39 5.59
N GLY A 64 -7.61 20.64 4.67
CA GLY A 64 -6.91 19.40 5.00
C GLY A 64 -5.76 19.63 5.99
N GLU A 65 -4.93 20.66 5.74
CA GLU A 65 -3.83 21.04 6.62
C GLU A 65 -4.32 21.56 7.97
N ALA A 66 -5.37 22.40 7.99
CA ALA A 66 -5.97 22.88 9.23
C ALA A 66 -6.51 21.71 10.08
N ALA A 67 -7.18 20.75 9.45
CA ALA A 67 -7.69 19.55 10.11
C ALA A 67 -6.56 18.65 10.65
N MET A 68 -5.46 18.51 9.89
CA MET A 68 -4.27 17.82 10.36
C MET A 68 -3.65 18.52 11.59
N ASN A 69 -3.46 19.84 11.53
CA ASN A 69 -2.91 20.60 12.65
C ASN A 69 -3.80 20.52 13.90
N ALA A 70 -5.12 20.55 13.74
CA ALA A 70 -6.07 20.37 14.83
C ALA A 70 -6.00 18.95 15.43
N THR A 71 -5.82 17.93 14.59
CA THR A 71 -5.59 16.53 15.01
C THR A 71 -4.32 16.42 15.86
N GLU A 72 -3.20 16.96 15.38
CA GLU A 72 -1.92 16.95 16.10
C GLU A 72 -2.01 17.68 17.45
N THR A 73 -2.75 18.79 17.49
CA THR A 73 -2.99 19.55 18.73
C THR A 73 -3.78 18.72 19.75
N CYS A 74 -4.83 18.01 19.30
CA CYS A 74 -5.61 17.12 20.17
C CYS A 74 -4.76 15.96 20.70
N LEU A 75 -3.89 15.39 19.87
CA LEU A 75 -2.93 14.37 20.28
C LEU A 75 -1.91 14.91 21.29
N ALA A 76 -1.40 16.12 21.09
CA ALA A 76 -0.51 16.77 22.04
C ALA A 76 -1.17 16.91 23.42
N PHE A 77 -2.44 17.33 23.48
CA PHE A 77 -3.19 17.37 24.75
C PHE A 77 -3.37 15.98 25.37
N CYS A 78 -3.62 14.93 24.58
CA CYS A 78 -3.69 13.56 25.09
C CYS A 78 -2.36 13.12 25.70
N ASN A 79 -1.24 13.42 25.02
CA ASN A 79 0.10 13.07 25.46
C ASN A 79 0.50 13.82 26.73
N GLU A 80 0.28 15.14 26.81
CA GLU A 80 0.52 15.95 28.00
C GLU A 80 -0.29 15.47 29.21
N ALA A 81 -1.51 15.00 28.96
CA ALA A 81 -2.38 14.44 29.98
C ALA A 81 -2.07 12.98 30.35
N GLY A 82 -1.09 12.34 29.68
CA GLY A 82 -0.71 10.95 29.90
C GLY A 82 -1.82 9.95 29.55
N VAL A 83 -2.70 10.30 28.61
CA VAL A 83 -3.83 9.46 28.23
C VAL A 83 -3.36 8.36 27.28
N LEU A 84 -3.59 7.11 27.67
CA LEU A 84 -3.34 5.94 26.84
C LEU A 84 -4.54 4.98 26.98
N ASN A 85 -5.38 4.93 25.93
CA ASN A 85 -6.59 4.11 25.87
C ASN A 85 -6.91 3.74 24.41
N ASP A 86 -7.98 2.96 24.21
CA ASP A 86 -8.41 2.54 22.87
C ASP A 86 -8.71 3.73 21.94
N ALA A 87 -9.29 4.82 22.44
CA ALA A 87 -9.64 5.98 21.62
C ALA A 87 -8.40 6.73 21.10
N VAL A 88 -7.34 6.88 21.92
CA VAL A 88 -6.04 7.42 21.48
C VAL A 88 -5.44 6.53 20.38
N SER A 89 -5.59 5.22 20.50
CA SER A 89 -5.06 4.27 19.52
C SER A 89 -5.81 4.34 18.18
N TRP A 90 -7.14 4.52 18.20
CA TRP A 90 -7.93 4.80 16.99
C TRP A 90 -7.52 6.13 16.36
N LEU A 91 -7.32 7.18 17.18
CA LEU A 91 -6.88 8.48 16.72
C LEU A 91 -5.51 8.40 16.04
N ASN A 92 -4.53 7.72 16.64
CA ASN A 92 -3.20 7.57 16.04
C ASN A 92 -3.23 6.75 14.75
N SER A 93 -4.12 5.76 14.66
CA SER A 93 -4.33 4.98 13.44
C SER A 93 -4.84 5.87 12.31
N LEU A 94 -5.94 6.61 12.55
CA LEU A 94 -6.51 7.51 11.55
C LEU A 94 -5.56 8.66 11.20
N ARG A 95 -4.85 9.21 12.19
CA ARG A 95 -3.81 10.22 11.99
C ARG A 95 -2.70 9.70 11.10
N THR A 96 -2.24 8.45 11.29
CA THR A 96 -1.20 7.85 10.44
C THR A 96 -1.67 7.78 8.99
N MET A 97 -2.90 7.29 8.75
CA MET A 97 -3.50 7.25 7.42
C MET A 97 -3.68 8.67 6.83
N LEU A 98 -4.16 9.63 7.61
CA LEU A 98 -4.32 11.00 7.13
C LEU A 98 -2.97 11.62 6.74
N THR A 99 -1.90 11.27 7.46
CA THR A 99 -0.54 11.77 7.19
C THR A 99 -0.05 11.30 5.82
N THR A 100 -0.27 10.02 5.48
CA THR A 100 0.10 9.49 4.16
C THR A 100 -0.76 10.09 3.05
N LEU A 101 -2.05 10.29 3.31
CA LEU A 101 -2.97 10.90 2.33
C LEU A 101 -2.65 12.35 2.00
N ILE A 102 -2.26 13.17 2.99
CA ILE A 102 -1.98 14.60 2.80
C ILE A 102 -0.54 14.82 2.32
N TYR A 103 0.44 14.19 2.95
CA TYR A 103 1.85 14.50 2.71
C TYR A 103 2.57 13.47 1.83
N GLY A 104 1.99 12.28 1.67
CA GLY A 104 2.54 11.21 0.85
C GLY A 104 3.31 10.19 1.67
N ASP A 105 3.48 9.01 1.10
CA ASP A 105 4.15 7.89 1.78
C ASP A 105 5.66 8.15 1.97
N ARG A 106 6.30 8.94 1.08
CA ARG A 106 7.73 9.29 1.15
C ARG A 106 8.07 10.33 2.22
N ASP A 107 7.09 11.10 2.68
CA ASP A 107 7.33 12.14 3.67
C ASP A 107 7.74 11.53 5.02
N TYR A 108 8.76 12.11 5.65
CA TYR A 108 9.28 11.61 6.92
C TYR A 108 8.21 11.57 8.02
N ARG A 109 7.20 12.45 7.96
CA ARG A 109 6.08 12.53 8.91
C ARG A 109 5.25 11.25 8.90
N SER A 110 5.06 10.62 7.74
CA SER A 110 4.32 9.36 7.59
C SER A 110 5.01 8.24 8.37
N TRP A 111 6.33 8.11 8.25
CA TRP A 111 7.11 7.12 9.00
C TRP A 111 7.21 7.42 10.50
N ARG A 112 7.19 8.71 10.88
CA ARG A 112 7.14 9.13 12.28
C ARG A 112 5.80 8.77 12.91
N ALA A 113 4.69 9.06 12.23
CA ALA A 113 3.33 8.73 12.67
C ALA A 113 3.18 7.23 12.97
N LEU A 114 3.71 6.40 12.08
CA LEU A 114 3.74 4.96 12.26
C LEU A 114 4.58 4.54 13.50
N GLY A 115 5.66 5.25 13.80
CA GLY A 115 6.43 5.07 15.03
C GLY A 115 5.58 5.31 16.29
N ASP A 116 4.81 6.40 16.31
CA ASP A 116 3.90 6.72 17.41
C ASP A 116 2.80 5.64 17.54
N LEU A 117 2.20 5.23 16.40
CA LEU A 117 1.21 4.15 16.36
C LEU A 117 1.78 2.84 16.91
N SER A 118 2.97 2.41 16.45
CA SER A 118 3.61 1.19 16.94
C SER A 118 3.81 1.21 18.45
N THR A 119 4.25 2.35 18.99
CA THR A 119 4.45 2.54 20.44
C THR A 119 3.14 2.35 21.20
N ILE A 120 2.04 2.91 20.71
CA ILE A 120 0.72 2.80 21.35
C ILE A 120 0.19 1.36 21.31
N ILE A 121 0.31 0.69 20.17
CA ILE A 121 -0.13 -0.70 19.99
C ILE A 121 0.55 -1.62 21.00
N PHE A 122 1.88 -1.51 21.16
CA PHE A 122 2.62 -2.31 22.13
C PHE A 122 2.34 -1.89 23.58
N SER A 123 2.19 -0.58 23.85
CA SER A 123 1.90 -0.09 25.20
C SER A 123 0.52 -0.54 25.70
N LEU A 124 -0.45 -0.68 24.80
CA LEU A 124 -1.77 -1.26 25.09
C LEU A 124 -1.79 -2.79 25.07
N GLY A 125 -0.70 -3.44 24.67
CA GLY A 125 -0.60 -4.90 24.58
C GLY A 125 -1.47 -5.52 23.49
N LEU A 126 -1.81 -4.77 22.43
CA LEU A 126 -2.70 -5.26 21.37
C LEU A 126 -2.05 -6.32 20.47
N ASN A 127 -0.73 -6.48 20.57
CA ASN A 127 0.05 -7.53 19.91
C ASN A 127 -0.09 -8.90 20.60
N GLN A 128 -0.86 -9.01 21.69
CA GLN A 128 -1.10 -10.24 22.43
C GLN A 128 -2.61 -10.52 22.54
N PRO A 129 -3.02 -11.77 22.73
CA PRO A 129 -4.43 -12.08 22.99
C PRO A 129 -4.86 -11.42 24.31
N SER A 130 -6.07 -10.84 24.33
CA SER A 130 -6.61 -10.26 25.56
C SER A 130 -6.71 -11.32 26.65
N SER A 131 -6.16 -11.01 27.82
CA SER A 131 -6.31 -11.83 29.03
C SER A 131 -7.43 -11.35 29.94
N ASP A 132 -8.02 -10.17 29.66
CA ASP A 132 -9.09 -9.60 30.47
C ASP A 132 -10.47 -10.17 30.07
N PRO A 133 -11.11 -10.99 30.94
CA PRO A 133 -12.42 -11.54 30.67
C PRO A 133 -13.54 -10.49 30.73
N ASN A 134 -13.26 -9.28 31.22
CA ASN A 134 -14.24 -8.20 31.32
C ASN A 134 -14.31 -7.35 30.05
N THR A 135 -13.40 -7.51 29.10
CA THR A 135 -13.46 -6.74 27.85
C THR A 135 -14.66 -7.22 27.01
N PRO A 136 -15.60 -6.33 26.62
CA PRO A 136 -16.75 -6.71 25.82
C PRO A 136 -16.33 -7.16 24.43
N PHE A 137 -17.11 -8.06 23.83
CA PHE A 137 -16.82 -8.69 22.53
C PHE A 137 -16.49 -7.68 21.42
N TRP A 138 -17.32 -6.65 21.26
CA TRP A 138 -17.11 -5.64 20.22
C TRP A 138 -15.75 -4.95 20.35
N LEU A 139 -15.31 -4.64 21.58
CA LEU A 139 -14.04 -3.97 21.84
C LEU A 139 -12.85 -4.91 21.61
N LEU A 140 -12.99 -6.18 21.98
CA LEU A 140 -12.00 -7.21 21.66
C LEU A 140 -11.79 -7.31 20.14
N GLU A 141 -12.86 -7.37 19.36
CA GLU A 141 -12.78 -7.44 17.90
C GLU A 141 -12.25 -6.14 17.28
N THR A 142 -12.63 -4.97 17.81
CA THR A 142 -12.07 -3.67 17.38
C THR A 142 -10.57 -3.59 17.64
N ARG A 143 -10.07 -4.09 18.79
CA ARG A 143 -8.63 -4.16 19.11
C ARG A 143 -7.87 -5.04 18.13
N LYS A 144 -8.40 -6.22 17.79
CA LYS A 144 -7.81 -7.11 16.77
C LYS A 144 -7.72 -6.42 15.40
N ARG A 145 -8.77 -5.70 15.00
CA ARG A 145 -8.78 -4.94 13.74
C ARG A 145 -7.74 -3.83 13.73
N LEU A 146 -7.63 -3.10 14.85
CA LEU A 146 -6.63 -2.05 14.99
C LEU A 146 -5.20 -2.60 14.90
N MET A 147 -4.91 -3.72 15.59
CA MET A 147 -3.63 -4.41 15.49
C MET A 147 -3.34 -4.85 14.04
N GLY A 148 -4.33 -5.45 13.37
CA GLY A 148 -4.21 -5.85 11.96
C GLY A 148 -3.97 -4.66 11.03
N HIS A 149 -4.63 -3.53 11.26
CA HIS A 149 -4.43 -2.32 10.47
C HIS A 149 -3.03 -1.74 10.69
N ALA A 150 -2.60 -1.59 11.95
CA ALA A 150 -1.27 -1.08 12.27
C ALA A 150 -0.17 -1.96 11.67
N PHE A 151 -0.31 -3.28 11.75
CA PHE A 151 0.62 -4.24 11.14
C PHE A 151 0.62 -4.16 9.60
N SER A 152 -0.55 -3.98 8.98
CA SER A 152 -0.66 -3.81 7.54
C SER A 152 0.02 -2.52 7.06
N VAL A 153 -0.25 -1.39 7.72
CA VAL A 153 0.36 -0.09 7.39
C VAL A 153 1.87 -0.12 7.63
N ASP A 154 2.35 -0.76 8.71
CA ASP A 154 3.78 -0.94 8.96
C ASP A 154 4.46 -1.69 7.81
N ASN A 155 3.92 -2.85 7.42
CA ASN A 155 4.45 -3.63 6.31
C ASN A 155 4.42 -2.86 4.99
N GLN A 156 3.34 -2.14 4.71
CA GLN A 156 3.23 -1.32 3.50
C GLN A 156 4.28 -0.21 3.49
N LEU A 157 4.37 0.62 4.53
CA LEU A 157 5.34 1.71 4.59
C LEU A 157 6.79 1.19 4.65
N ALA A 158 7.06 0.10 5.36
CA ALA A 158 8.37 -0.54 5.39
C ALA A 158 8.79 -1.04 3.99
N THR A 159 7.85 -1.65 3.25
CA THR A 159 8.05 -2.07 1.85
C THR A 159 8.28 -0.86 0.95
N PHE A 160 7.45 0.17 1.07
CA PHE A 160 7.48 1.35 0.22
C PHE A 160 8.69 2.25 0.47
N LEU A 161 9.22 2.27 1.70
CA LEU A 161 10.39 3.07 2.11
C LEU A 161 11.70 2.29 2.23
N GLY A 162 11.66 0.95 2.18
CA GLY A 162 12.85 0.12 2.12
C GLY A 162 13.49 0.10 3.49
N ARG A 163 12.64 0.03 4.51
CA ARG A 163 13.01 0.15 5.92
C ARG A 163 12.64 -1.14 6.65
N PRO A 164 13.33 -1.45 7.76
CA PRO A 164 12.86 -2.50 8.65
C PRO A 164 11.45 -2.17 9.18
N PRO A 165 10.53 -3.15 9.22
CA PRO A 165 9.25 -3.02 9.91
C PRO A 165 9.45 -2.63 11.38
N ARG A 166 8.58 -1.80 11.93
CA ARG A 166 8.60 -1.42 13.36
C ARG A 166 7.82 -2.40 14.23
N ILE A 167 6.82 -3.07 13.66
CA ILE A 167 5.96 -4.04 14.31
C ILE A 167 6.32 -5.42 13.76
N SER A 168 7.42 -6.00 14.25
CA SER A 168 7.82 -7.32 13.74
C SER A 168 6.86 -8.42 14.18
N TRP A 169 6.43 -9.24 13.21
CA TRP A 169 5.56 -10.39 13.42
C TRP A 169 6.09 -11.35 14.49
N ARG A 170 7.41 -11.44 14.65
CA ARG A 170 8.09 -12.33 15.61
C ARG A 170 7.75 -12.04 17.07
N PHE A 171 7.30 -10.82 17.37
CA PHE A 171 6.90 -10.40 18.72
C PHE A 171 5.38 -10.21 18.86
N CYS A 172 4.63 -10.70 17.87
CA CYS A 172 3.20 -10.54 17.77
C CYS A 172 2.52 -11.92 17.88
N ASN A 173 1.67 -12.09 18.90
CA ASN A 173 0.81 -13.24 19.06
C ASN A 173 -0.63 -12.83 18.74
N ILE A 174 -0.92 -12.62 17.46
CA ILE A 174 -2.16 -11.98 17.01
C ILE A 174 -3.23 -13.02 16.73
N SER A 175 -4.42 -12.79 17.27
CA SER A 175 -5.63 -13.49 16.84
C SER A 175 -6.27 -12.74 15.68
N LEU A 176 -6.63 -13.44 14.61
CA LEU A 176 -7.32 -12.83 13.47
C LEU A 176 -8.68 -12.24 13.91
N PRO A 177 -9.05 -11.02 13.43
CA PRO A 177 -10.38 -10.47 13.68
C PRO A 177 -11.44 -11.28 12.95
N LEU A 178 -12.62 -11.45 13.53
CA LEU A 178 -13.76 -12.10 12.88
C LEU A 178 -14.24 -11.27 11.68
N ASP A 179 -14.64 -11.98 10.62
CA ASP A 179 -15.15 -11.38 9.38
C ASP A 179 -16.63 -10.96 9.49
N LEU A 180 -16.86 -10.02 10.40
CA LEU A 180 -18.16 -9.41 10.69
C LEU A 180 -18.17 -7.94 10.24
N SER A 181 -19.32 -7.41 9.86
CA SER A 181 -19.44 -5.96 9.65
C SER A 181 -19.35 -5.22 10.99
N PHE A 182 -18.99 -3.92 10.94
CA PHE A 182 -18.98 -3.11 12.16
C PHE A 182 -20.36 -3.07 12.82
N LYS A 183 -21.43 -3.04 12.01
CA LYS A 183 -22.82 -3.08 12.49
C LYS A 183 -23.13 -4.38 13.26
N GLU A 184 -22.67 -5.53 12.75
CA GLU A 184 -22.85 -6.81 13.42
C GLU A 184 -22.03 -6.90 14.72
N LEU A 185 -20.83 -6.31 14.75
CA LEU A 185 -20.00 -6.27 15.96
C LEU A 185 -20.67 -5.51 17.11
N ILE A 186 -21.31 -4.37 16.83
CA ILE A 186 -21.96 -3.53 17.84
C ILE A 186 -23.44 -3.86 18.05
N SER A 187 -23.95 -4.88 17.36
CA SER A 187 -25.35 -5.30 17.46
C SER A 187 -25.69 -5.87 18.85
N ASN A 188 -26.97 -6.05 19.13
CA ASN A 188 -27.38 -6.70 20.37
C ASN A 188 -26.87 -8.16 20.42
N PRO A 189 -26.73 -8.78 21.60
CA PRO A 189 -26.13 -10.11 21.74
C PRO A 189 -26.82 -11.22 20.92
N GLU A 190 -28.13 -11.12 20.68
CA GLU A 190 -28.89 -12.10 19.91
C GLU A 190 -28.56 -12.00 18.42
N GLU A 191 -28.61 -10.79 17.85
CA GLU A 191 -28.21 -10.51 16.46
C GLU A 191 -26.75 -10.89 16.21
N CYS A 192 -25.86 -10.52 17.12
CA CYS A 192 -24.44 -10.86 17.04
C CYS A 192 -24.24 -12.39 16.99
N SER A 193 -24.94 -13.11 17.87
CA SER A 193 -24.89 -14.59 17.90
C SER A 193 -25.41 -15.22 16.61
N LEU A 194 -26.38 -14.59 15.93
CA LEU A 194 -26.86 -15.04 14.62
C LEU A 194 -25.81 -14.81 13.54
N SER A 195 -25.20 -13.63 13.49
CA SER A 195 -24.12 -13.34 12.53
C SER A 195 -22.91 -14.26 12.71
N MET A 196 -22.56 -14.61 13.96
CA MET A 196 -21.47 -15.56 14.23
C MET A 196 -21.73 -16.97 13.69
N ARG A 197 -22.99 -17.37 13.47
CA ARG A 197 -23.31 -18.68 12.86
C ARG A 197 -22.99 -18.74 11.37
N ASN A 198 -22.82 -17.58 10.74
CA ASN A 198 -22.41 -17.46 9.34
C ASN A 198 -20.89 -17.44 9.19
N LEU A 199 -20.14 -17.72 10.26
CA LEU A 199 -18.69 -17.83 10.21
C LEU A 199 -18.27 -19.31 10.17
N ASP A 200 -17.20 -19.61 9.44
CA ASP A 200 -16.53 -20.91 9.52
C ASP A 200 -15.69 -21.05 10.80
N ALA A 201 -15.00 -22.19 10.93
CA ALA A 201 -14.17 -22.49 12.10
C ALA A 201 -13.00 -21.52 12.29
N ASP A 202 -12.53 -20.89 11.21
CA ASP A 202 -11.42 -19.93 11.22
C ASP A 202 -11.92 -18.47 11.36
N GLY A 203 -13.24 -18.26 11.35
CA GLY A 203 -13.88 -16.96 11.50
C GLY A 203 -14.09 -16.18 10.21
N TRP A 204 -14.05 -16.85 9.05
CA TRP A 204 -14.40 -16.27 7.75
C TRP A 204 -15.89 -16.29 7.51
N ASN A 205 -16.42 -15.26 6.85
CA ASN A 205 -17.82 -15.22 6.48
C ASN A 205 -18.10 -16.14 5.29
N ILE A 206 -19.01 -17.10 5.47
CA ILE A 206 -19.35 -18.09 4.44
C ILE A 206 -20.45 -17.62 3.48
N MET A 207 -21.09 -16.48 3.76
CA MET A 207 -22.22 -15.99 2.96
C MET A 207 -21.79 -15.23 1.70
N GLU A 208 -20.50 -15.24 1.35
CA GLU A 208 -19.92 -14.61 0.14
C GLU A 208 -20.45 -13.18 -0.08
N HIS A 209 -20.56 -12.39 0.99
CA HIS A 209 -21.01 -11.01 0.97
C HIS A 209 -19.88 -10.03 1.34
N ASP A 210 -20.14 -8.73 1.16
CA ASP A 210 -19.21 -7.60 1.25
C ASP A 210 -18.06 -7.85 2.26
N PRO A 211 -16.80 -8.00 1.80
CA PRO A 211 -15.68 -8.36 2.66
C PRO A 211 -15.42 -7.29 3.73
N GLN A 212 -15.64 -7.62 5.01
CA GLN A 212 -15.60 -6.62 6.10
C GLN A 212 -14.24 -6.55 6.80
N ALA A 213 -13.72 -7.70 7.23
CA ALA A 213 -12.40 -7.81 7.87
C ALA A 213 -11.38 -8.54 7.00
N VAL A 214 -11.78 -8.98 5.80
CA VAL A 214 -10.95 -9.78 4.89
C VAL A 214 -9.58 -9.16 4.65
N TRP A 215 -9.51 -7.86 4.32
CA TRP A 215 -8.22 -7.19 4.09
C TRP A 215 -7.28 -7.31 5.28
N LEU A 216 -7.78 -7.06 6.49
CA LEU A 216 -6.99 -7.14 7.72
C LEU A 216 -6.55 -8.56 8.02
N ARG A 217 -7.44 -9.55 7.80
CA ARG A 217 -7.13 -10.96 7.99
C ARG A 217 -6.04 -11.41 7.03
N VAL A 218 -6.17 -11.11 5.74
CA VAL A 218 -5.16 -11.47 4.73
C VAL A 218 -3.85 -10.74 4.99
N ALA A 219 -3.86 -9.46 5.35
CA ALA A 219 -2.65 -8.72 5.70
C ALA A 219 -1.91 -9.35 6.90
N LEU A 220 -2.64 -9.84 7.91
CA LEU A 220 -2.05 -10.57 9.04
C LEU A 220 -1.48 -11.94 8.63
N ILE A 221 -2.14 -12.65 7.72
CA ILE A 221 -1.70 -13.97 7.22
C ILE A 221 -0.47 -13.84 6.31
N MET A 222 -0.48 -12.88 5.39
CA MET A 222 0.58 -12.67 4.38
C MET A 222 1.72 -11.79 4.86
N GLY A 223 1.50 -10.96 5.89
CA GLY A 223 2.52 -10.02 6.37
C GLY A 223 3.83 -10.67 6.84
N PRO A 224 3.84 -11.84 7.52
CA PRO A 224 5.09 -12.55 7.83
C PRO A 224 5.91 -12.89 6.58
N VAL A 225 5.26 -13.23 5.46
CA VAL A 225 5.94 -13.43 4.16
C VAL A 225 6.57 -12.12 3.70
N ARG A 226 5.82 -11.01 3.76
CA ARG A 226 6.33 -9.68 3.39
C ARG A 226 7.53 -9.26 4.24
N GLU A 227 7.51 -9.49 5.55
CA GLU A 227 8.66 -9.23 6.42
C GLU A 227 9.88 -10.08 6.07
N ASN A 228 9.69 -11.36 5.75
CA ASN A 228 10.79 -12.23 5.31
C ASN A 228 11.41 -11.74 3.99
N ILE A 229 10.59 -11.22 3.06
CA ILE A 229 11.07 -10.60 1.82
C ILE A 229 11.89 -9.34 2.13
N LEU A 230 11.40 -8.49 3.03
CA LEU A 230 12.12 -7.30 3.49
C LEU A 230 13.45 -7.67 4.15
N GLU A 231 13.47 -8.69 5.00
CA GLU A 231 14.70 -9.19 5.62
C GLU A 231 15.73 -9.64 4.57
N LEU A 232 15.30 -10.39 3.54
CA LEU A 232 16.17 -10.79 2.42
C LEU A 232 16.67 -9.60 1.59
N SER A 233 15.84 -8.57 1.42
CA SER A 233 16.18 -7.36 0.66
C SER A 233 17.19 -6.49 1.40
N LEU A 234 17.00 -6.31 2.71
CA LEU A 234 17.80 -5.40 3.55
C LEU A 234 19.08 -6.04 4.07
N ASN A 235 19.14 -7.37 4.15
CA ASN A 235 20.33 -8.09 4.58
C ASN A 235 21.30 -8.32 3.39
N ASN A 236 22.45 -7.65 3.43
CA ASN A 236 23.49 -7.79 2.41
C ASN A 236 24.33 -9.08 2.55
N GLN A 237 24.31 -9.74 3.71
CA GLN A 237 25.05 -10.99 3.99
C GLN A 237 24.13 -12.22 3.86
N VAL A 238 23.65 -12.50 2.65
CA VAL A 238 22.75 -13.64 2.40
C VAL A 238 23.46 -14.66 1.51
N GLU A 239 23.87 -15.76 2.12
CA GLU A 239 24.33 -16.94 1.40
C GLU A 239 23.15 -17.66 0.72
N ASN A 240 23.42 -18.28 -0.44
CA ASN A 240 22.44 -19.05 -1.21
C ASN A 240 21.15 -18.28 -1.52
N LEU A 241 21.29 -16.99 -1.89
CA LEU A 241 20.16 -16.09 -2.15
C LEU A 241 19.09 -16.72 -3.07
N GLN A 242 19.52 -17.36 -4.16
CA GLN A 242 18.59 -18.00 -5.10
C GLN A 242 17.74 -19.10 -4.45
N SER A 243 18.33 -19.97 -3.62
CA SER A 243 17.59 -21.00 -2.88
C SER A 243 16.57 -20.37 -1.94
N LYS A 244 16.99 -19.36 -1.16
CA LYS A 244 16.10 -18.68 -0.20
C LYS A 244 14.94 -17.97 -0.88
N VAL A 245 15.19 -17.37 -2.04
CA VAL A 245 14.11 -16.75 -2.83
C VAL A 245 13.12 -17.80 -3.32
N GLN A 246 13.59 -18.95 -3.83
CA GLN A 246 12.71 -20.05 -4.26
C GLN A 246 11.91 -20.65 -3.11
N GLU A 247 12.54 -20.87 -1.95
CA GLU A 247 11.87 -21.31 -0.72
C GLU A 247 10.76 -20.33 -0.31
N LEU A 248 11.04 -19.03 -0.37
CA LEU A 248 10.06 -18.01 0.02
C LEU A 248 8.95 -17.81 -1.02
N LEU A 249 9.22 -18.03 -2.30
CA LEU A 249 8.19 -18.10 -3.35
C LEU A 249 7.21 -19.23 -3.07
N HIS A 250 7.70 -20.46 -2.87
CA HIS A 250 6.85 -21.61 -2.54
C HIS A 250 6.08 -21.38 -1.23
N HIS A 251 6.74 -20.83 -0.21
CA HIS A 251 6.08 -20.53 1.05
C HIS A 251 4.94 -19.50 0.89
N SER A 252 5.13 -18.48 0.04
CA SER A 252 4.09 -17.51 -0.28
C SER A 252 2.90 -18.16 -0.99
N GLU A 253 3.16 -19.09 -1.91
CA GLU A 253 2.13 -19.85 -2.63
C GLU A 253 1.36 -20.78 -1.70
N ASP A 254 2.06 -21.49 -0.81
CA ASP A 254 1.46 -22.37 0.20
C ASP A 254 0.52 -21.59 1.12
N ILE A 255 0.95 -20.43 1.63
CA ILE A 255 0.10 -19.59 2.50
C ILE A 255 -1.11 -19.08 1.72
N TRP A 256 -0.93 -18.61 0.48
CA TRP A 256 -2.06 -18.16 -0.34
C TRP A 256 -3.07 -19.28 -0.59
N ALA A 257 -2.61 -20.51 -0.78
CA ALA A 257 -3.45 -21.68 -0.96
C ALA A 257 -4.27 -22.06 0.29
N THR A 258 -3.88 -21.59 1.49
CA THR A 258 -4.67 -21.77 2.72
C THR A 258 -5.88 -20.84 2.82
N LEU A 259 -5.91 -19.75 2.05
CA LEU A 259 -7.02 -18.80 2.09
C LEU A 259 -8.32 -19.45 1.57
N PRO A 260 -9.50 -19.00 2.01
CA PRO A 260 -10.75 -19.50 1.46
C PRO A 260 -10.83 -19.45 -0.08
N PRO A 261 -11.41 -20.45 -0.76
CA PRO A 261 -11.43 -20.52 -2.23
C PRO A 261 -12.05 -19.29 -2.92
N PHE A 262 -12.99 -18.61 -2.28
CA PHE A 262 -13.60 -17.40 -2.81
C PHE A 262 -12.62 -16.21 -2.87
N LEU A 263 -11.58 -16.18 -2.04
CA LEU A 263 -10.51 -15.18 -2.07
C LEU A 263 -9.46 -15.46 -3.16
N GLN A 264 -9.32 -16.71 -3.58
CA GLN A 264 -8.29 -17.13 -4.54
C GLN A 264 -8.71 -16.92 -6.01
N ARG A 265 -10.01 -16.78 -6.30
CA ARG A 265 -10.54 -16.80 -7.67
C ARG A 265 -10.52 -15.41 -8.32
N LYS A 266 -9.47 -15.12 -9.09
CA LYS A 266 -9.38 -13.92 -9.94
C LYS A 266 -10.37 -13.92 -11.11
N ASP A 267 -10.73 -15.09 -11.63
CA ASP A 267 -11.47 -15.22 -12.90
C ASP A 267 -12.99 -15.44 -12.73
N ASN A 268 -13.55 -15.27 -11.54
CA ASN A 268 -15.00 -15.43 -11.36
C ASN A 268 -15.72 -14.14 -11.77
N PRO A 269 -16.42 -14.09 -12.92
CA PRO A 269 -17.04 -12.87 -13.42
C PRO A 269 -18.16 -12.36 -12.49
N GLN A 270 -18.78 -13.25 -11.72
CA GLN A 270 -19.83 -12.89 -10.76
C GLN A 270 -19.25 -12.15 -9.55
N LEU A 271 -18.12 -12.62 -8.98
CA LEU A 271 -17.44 -11.96 -7.86
C LEU A 271 -16.82 -10.62 -8.31
N LEU A 272 -16.23 -10.58 -9.50
CA LEU A 272 -15.73 -9.35 -10.12
C LEU A 272 -16.87 -8.38 -10.48
N SER A 273 -18.11 -8.83 -10.62
CA SER A 273 -19.25 -7.92 -10.85
C SER A 273 -19.78 -7.32 -9.55
N GLN A 274 -19.59 -7.98 -8.40
CA GLN A 274 -20.22 -7.61 -7.14
C GLN A 274 -19.28 -6.82 -6.21
N PHE A 275 -18.01 -7.24 -6.07
CA PHE A 275 -17.02 -6.58 -5.19
C PHE A 275 -15.56 -6.62 -5.75
N PRO A 276 -15.33 -6.32 -7.03
CA PRO A 276 -14.04 -6.57 -7.69
C PRO A 276 -12.84 -5.89 -7.01
N SER A 277 -13.04 -4.74 -6.40
CA SER A 277 -11.92 -3.95 -5.91
C SER A 277 -11.14 -4.59 -4.77
N VAL A 278 -11.82 -5.26 -3.83
CA VAL A 278 -11.14 -5.87 -2.68
C VAL A 278 -10.38 -7.11 -3.12
N TYR A 279 -10.98 -7.97 -3.95
CA TYR A 279 -10.32 -9.17 -4.47
C TYR A 279 -9.10 -8.84 -5.34
N LEU A 280 -9.23 -7.85 -6.24
CA LEU A 280 -8.10 -7.39 -7.05
C LEU A 280 -6.99 -6.81 -6.18
N GLN A 281 -7.31 -6.04 -5.12
CA GLN A 281 -6.30 -5.52 -4.20
C GLN A 281 -5.59 -6.62 -3.42
N LEU A 282 -6.31 -7.65 -2.96
CA LEU A 282 -5.73 -8.79 -2.25
C LEU A 282 -4.79 -9.59 -3.15
N HIS A 283 -5.23 -9.87 -4.38
CA HIS A 283 -4.41 -10.57 -5.35
C HIS A 283 -3.19 -9.74 -5.76
N LEU A 284 -3.34 -8.42 -5.95
CA LEU A 284 -2.21 -7.49 -6.15
C LEU A 284 -1.18 -7.60 -5.03
N ASP A 285 -1.58 -7.53 -3.76
CA ASP A 285 -0.64 -7.63 -2.63
C ASP A 285 0.10 -8.97 -2.62
N TYR A 286 -0.60 -10.06 -2.94
CA TYR A 286 -0.02 -11.39 -3.08
C TYR A 286 1.00 -11.48 -4.22
N ILE A 287 0.64 -11.12 -5.46
CA ILE A 287 1.58 -11.21 -6.59
C ILE A 287 2.73 -10.20 -6.48
N TYR A 288 2.56 -9.13 -5.71
CA TYR A 288 3.61 -8.17 -5.43
C TYR A 288 4.75 -8.78 -4.59
N ASN A 289 4.46 -9.77 -3.72
CA ASN A 289 5.51 -10.53 -3.03
C ASN A 289 6.45 -11.22 -4.03
N ARG A 290 5.88 -11.84 -5.06
CA ARG A 290 6.65 -12.49 -6.13
C ARG A 290 7.46 -11.47 -6.94
N PHE A 291 6.89 -10.30 -7.24
CA PHE A 291 7.63 -9.20 -7.87
C PHE A 291 8.85 -8.76 -7.05
N LEU A 292 8.68 -8.53 -5.75
CA LEU A 292 9.77 -8.13 -4.86
C LEU A 292 10.87 -9.20 -4.84
N LEU A 293 10.51 -10.48 -4.80
CA LEU A 293 11.45 -11.59 -4.79
C LEU A 293 12.28 -11.69 -6.09
N TYR A 294 11.63 -11.59 -7.25
CA TYR A 294 12.36 -11.55 -8.53
C TYR A 294 13.20 -10.28 -8.67
N ARG A 295 12.73 -9.14 -8.15
CA ARG A 295 13.50 -7.90 -8.12
C ARG A 295 14.76 -8.03 -7.27
N ILE A 296 14.70 -8.69 -6.11
CA ILE A 296 15.86 -8.97 -5.26
C ILE A 296 16.92 -9.78 -6.04
N LEU A 297 16.50 -10.82 -6.76
CA LEU A 297 17.41 -11.62 -7.59
C LEU A 297 18.05 -10.78 -8.69
N SER A 298 17.25 -10.03 -9.45
CA SER A 298 17.77 -9.20 -10.54
C SER A 298 18.77 -8.17 -10.05
N LYS A 299 18.50 -7.53 -8.91
CA LYS A 299 19.38 -6.51 -8.33
C LYS A 299 20.68 -7.11 -7.77
N ARG A 300 20.61 -8.21 -7.02
CA ARG A 300 21.77 -8.73 -6.27
C ARG A 300 22.67 -9.65 -7.09
N LEU A 301 22.13 -10.27 -8.13
CA LEU A 301 22.89 -11.15 -9.01
C LEU A 301 23.28 -10.47 -10.32
N ASP A 302 22.77 -9.27 -10.59
CA ASP A 302 22.93 -8.57 -11.88
C ASP A 302 22.41 -9.40 -13.06
N ILE A 303 21.36 -10.19 -12.82
CA ILE A 303 20.73 -11.10 -13.81
C ILE A 303 19.32 -10.61 -14.09
N TRP A 304 19.08 -10.10 -15.29
CA TRP A 304 17.73 -9.68 -15.68
C TRP A 304 16.79 -10.86 -15.87
N SER A 305 15.84 -11.04 -14.95
CA SER A 305 14.90 -12.17 -14.95
C SER A 305 13.70 -11.97 -15.91
N PRO A 306 13.40 -12.92 -16.81
CA PRO A 306 12.15 -12.94 -17.58
C PRO A 306 10.91 -13.01 -16.68
N ASP A 307 10.99 -13.70 -15.54
CA ASP A 307 9.89 -13.80 -14.59
C ASP A 307 9.57 -12.46 -13.94
N LEU A 308 10.59 -11.62 -13.71
CA LEU A 308 10.40 -10.24 -13.24
C LEU A 308 9.57 -9.43 -14.25
N VAL A 309 9.86 -9.57 -15.55
CA VAL A 309 9.10 -8.90 -16.61
C VAL A 309 7.66 -9.43 -16.64
N LYS A 310 7.48 -10.75 -16.60
CA LYS A 310 6.17 -11.41 -16.64
C LYS A 310 5.26 -10.98 -15.49
N VAL A 311 5.76 -11.00 -14.25
CA VAL A 311 4.98 -10.54 -13.09
C VAL A 311 4.73 -9.03 -13.14
N SER A 312 5.64 -8.23 -13.71
CA SER A 312 5.41 -6.79 -13.87
C SER A 312 4.28 -6.49 -14.85
N ILE A 313 4.19 -7.25 -15.94
CA ILE A 313 3.04 -7.16 -16.87
C ILE A 313 1.76 -7.52 -16.14
N GLU A 314 1.75 -8.62 -15.39
CA GLU A 314 0.57 -9.09 -14.67
C GLU A 314 0.06 -8.07 -13.65
N ILE A 315 0.96 -7.50 -12.83
CA ILE A 315 0.62 -6.47 -11.85
C ILE A 315 0.11 -5.21 -12.54
N LEU A 316 0.79 -4.72 -13.58
CA LEU A 316 0.37 -3.49 -14.25
C LEU A 316 -1.02 -3.65 -14.89
N ASP A 317 -1.27 -4.78 -15.55
CA ASP A 317 -2.58 -5.06 -16.13
C ASP A 317 -3.69 -5.15 -15.06
N GLU A 318 -3.38 -5.71 -13.89
CA GLU A 318 -4.33 -5.77 -12.77
C GLU A 318 -4.58 -4.41 -12.11
N VAL A 319 -3.54 -3.57 -11.98
CA VAL A 319 -3.68 -2.17 -11.56
C VAL A 319 -4.58 -1.41 -12.54
N LEU A 320 -4.36 -1.57 -13.86
CA LEU A 320 -5.20 -0.93 -14.88
C LEU A 320 -6.64 -1.44 -14.85
N LEU A 321 -6.85 -2.74 -14.61
CA LEU A 321 -8.18 -3.33 -14.46
C LEU A 321 -8.91 -2.77 -13.24
N LEU A 322 -8.23 -2.67 -12.10
CA LEU A 322 -8.77 -2.11 -10.86
C LEU A 322 -9.18 -0.64 -11.06
N ILE A 323 -8.30 0.16 -11.67
CA ILE A 323 -8.57 1.56 -11.98
C ILE A 323 -9.76 1.69 -12.93
N GLY A 324 -9.76 0.94 -14.04
CA GLY A 324 -10.84 0.94 -15.03
C GLY A 324 -12.20 0.59 -14.42
N HIS A 325 -12.21 -0.38 -13.48
CA HIS A 325 -13.41 -0.70 -12.72
C HIS A 325 -13.87 0.46 -11.82
N ARG A 326 -12.97 1.08 -11.06
CA ARG A 326 -13.33 2.22 -10.18
C ARG A 326 -13.89 3.42 -10.95
N ILE A 327 -13.34 3.68 -12.14
CA ILE A 327 -13.85 4.68 -13.07
C ILE A 327 -15.28 4.32 -13.51
N SER A 328 -15.53 3.07 -13.91
CA SER A 328 -16.84 2.67 -14.46
C SER A 328 -17.98 2.75 -13.44
N VAL A 329 -17.68 2.57 -12.15
CA VAL A 329 -18.66 2.71 -11.05
C VAL A 329 -18.68 4.10 -10.42
N ALA A 330 -17.94 5.07 -10.96
CA ALA A 330 -17.80 6.43 -10.42
C ALA A 330 -17.39 6.48 -8.93
N LYS A 331 -16.57 5.53 -8.48
CA LYS A 331 -16.03 5.45 -7.11
C LYS A 331 -14.53 5.68 -7.12
N LEU A 332 -14.11 6.88 -7.51
CA LEU A 332 -12.73 7.30 -7.37
C LEU A 332 -12.43 7.56 -5.91
N SER A 333 -11.30 7.01 -5.45
CA SER A 333 -10.91 7.06 -4.06
C SER A 333 -9.39 7.29 -3.97
N PRO A 334 -8.88 8.02 -2.97
CA PRO A 334 -7.45 8.30 -2.79
C PRO A 334 -6.61 7.03 -2.68
N GLU A 335 -7.20 5.90 -2.29
CA GLU A 335 -6.53 4.60 -2.31
C GLU A 335 -6.01 4.22 -3.71
N LEU A 336 -6.57 4.78 -4.79
CA LEU A 336 -6.04 4.57 -6.14
C LEU A 336 -4.68 5.23 -6.33
N SER A 337 -4.41 6.40 -5.74
CA SER A 337 -3.07 7.00 -5.82
C SER A 337 -2.05 6.14 -5.08
N TRP A 338 -2.44 5.55 -3.96
CA TRP A 338 -1.63 4.55 -3.26
C TRP A 338 -1.41 3.27 -4.09
N VAL A 339 -2.43 2.71 -4.73
CA VAL A 339 -2.25 1.53 -5.60
C VAL A 339 -1.30 1.84 -6.76
N MET A 340 -1.47 2.99 -7.40
CA MET A 340 -0.62 3.43 -8.51
C MET A 340 0.82 3.67 -8.05
N SER A 341 1.03 4.35 -6.92
CA SER A 341 2.36 4.62 -6.37
C SER A 341 3.07 3.35 -5.88
N PHE A 342 2.36 2.51 -5.13
CA PHE A 342 2.91 1.34 -4.47
C PHE A 342 3.17 0.17 -5.44
N TYR A 343 2.18 -0.21 -6.26
CA TYR A 343 2.30 -1.36 -7.17
C TYR A 343 2.66 -0.94 -8.60
N GLY A 344 2.05 0.14 -9.08
CA GLY A 344 2.12 0.54 -10.49
C GLY A 344 3.48 1.11 -10.89
N LEU A 345 4.06 2.00 -10.08
CA LEU A 345 5.31 2.69 -10.48
C LEU A 345 6.49 1.75 -10.63
N SER A 346 6.68 0.83 -9.69
CA SER A 346 7.82 -0.11 -9.73
C SER A 346 7.72 -1.10 -10.88
N THR A 347 6.52 -1.59 -11.17
CA THR A 347 6.28 -2.50 -12.28
C THR A 347 6.34 -1.78 -13.64
N ALA A 348 5.80 -0.57 -13.73
CA ALA A 348 5.97 0.29 -14.90
C ALA A 348 7.45 0.59 -15.17
N GLY A 349 8.24 0.88 -14.12
CA GLY A 349 9.68 1.09 -14.22
C GLY A 349 10.42 -0.11 -14.81
N VAL A 350 10.16 -1.33 -14.33
CA VAL A 350 10.74 -2.57 -14.90
C VAL A 350 10.37 -2.73 -16.38
N LEU A 351 9.12 -2.49 -16.74
CA LEU A 351 8.66 -2.62 -18.13
C LEU A 351 9.26 -1.53 -19.04
N SER A 352 9.41 -0.31 -18.54
CA SER A 352 10.12 0.77 -19.21
C SER A 352 11.58 0.39 -19.48
N ILE A 353 12.29 -0.17 -18.48
CA ILE A 353 13.67 -0.64 -18.64
C ILE A 353 13.76 -1.75 -19.69
N GLU A 354 12.84 -2.71 -19.66
CA GLU A 354 12.80 -3.81 -20.64
C GLU A 354 12.56 -3.31 -22.07
N LEU A 355 11.69 -2.30 -22.24
CA LEU A 355 11.47 -1.67 -23.54
C LEU A 355 12.73 -0.97 -24.05
N VAL A 356 13.43 -0.21 -23.20
CA VAL A 356 14.68 0.46 -23.56
C VAL A 356 15.75 -0.58 -23.90
N ARG A 357 15.92 -1.62 -23.08
CA ARG A 357 16.89 -2.71 -23.31
C ARG A 357 16.71 -3.35 -24.69
N ARG A 358 15.47 -3.71 -25.05
CA ARG A 358 15.18 -4.32 -26.37
C ARG A 358 15.28 -3.32 -27.51
N ALA A 359 14.96 -2.05 -27.28
CA ALA A 359 15.17 -1.01 -28.27
C ALA A 359 16.67 -0.78 -28.51
N SER A 360 17.51 -0.71 -27.49
CA SER A 360 18.95 -0.44 -27.68
C SER A 360 19.70 -1.57 -28.37
N TYR A 361 19.26 -2.83 -28.21
CA TYR A 361 19.94 -4.00 -28.77
C TYR A 361 19.00 -4.87 -29.63
N PRO A 362 18.65 -4.43 -30.84
CA PRO A 362 17.78 -5.19 -31.74
C PRO A 362 18.40 -6.50 -32.25
N ASP A 363 19.73 -6.62 -32.18
CA ASP A 363 20.49 -7.77 -32.70
C ASP A 363 20.85 -8.82 -31.62
N LEU A 364 20.34 -8.69 -30.39
CA LEU A 364 20.47 -9.75 -29.39
C LEU A 364 19.82 -11.02 -29.96
N PRO A 365 20.49 -12.20 -29.90
CA PRO A 365 19.88 -13.45 -30.34
C PRO A 365 18.54 -13.60 -29.62
N ILE A 366 17.46 -13.64 -30.40
CA ILE A 366 16.19 -14.17 -29.91
C ILE A 366 16.54 -15.62 -29.58
N GLU A 367 16.79 -15.93 -28.31
CA GLU A 367 16.93 -17.33 -27.90
C GLU A 367 15.69 -18.04 -28.40
N PRO A 368 15.84 -19.10 -29.22
CA PRO A 368 14.70 -19.78 -29.80
C PRO A 368 14.08 -20.67 -28.73
N SER A 369 13.28 -20.09 -27.86
CA SER A 369 12.38 -20.82 -26.98
C SER A 369 10.98 -20.19 -27.09
N ASP A 370 10.04 -21.07 -27.44
CA ASP A 370 8.58 -20.95 -27.48
C ASP A 370 7.95 -19.63 -27.99
N PRO A 371 7.08 -19.62 -29.02
CA PRO A 371 6.26 -18.44 -29.35
C PRO A 371 5.42 -17.87 -28.18
N ALA A 372 5.22 -18.63 -27.09
CA ALA A 372 4.63 -18.17 -25.84
C ALA A 372 5.56 -17.28 -24.97
N GLU A 373 6.87 -17.25 -25.25
CA GLU A 373 7.91 -16.47 -24.55
C GLU A 373 8.20 -15.12 -25.23
N HIS A 374 7.49 -14.79 -26.31
CA HIS A 374 7.68 -13.53 -27.01
C HIS A 374 7.18 -12.36 -26.15
N PHE A 375 8.08 -11.43 -25.84
CA PHE A 375 7.74 -10.22 -25.10
C PHE A 375 6.66 -9.42 -25.84
N PRO A 376 5.51 -9.14 -25.19
CA PRO A 376 4.38 -8.52 -25.85
C PRO A 376 4.56 -7.00 -25.95
N ARG A 377 5.53 -6.55 -26.77
CA ARG A 377 5.97 -5.15 -26.87
C ARG A 377 4.82 -4.17 -27.06
N SER A 378 3.88 -4.47 -27.97
CA SER A 378 2.74 -3.59 -28.27
C SER A 378 1.81 -3.44 -27.06
N ARG A 379 1.51 -4.55 -26.36
CA ARG A 379 0.71 -4.54 -25.13
C ARG A 379 1.39 -3.73 -24.04
N VAL A 380 2.69 -3.92 -23.82
CA VAL A 380 3.44 -3.18 -22.80
C VAL A 380 3.43 -1.68 -23.08
N ILE A 381 3.64 -1.26 -24.33
CA ILE A 381 3.54 0.16 -24.74
C ILE A 381 2.14 0.72 -24.46
N GLN A 382 1.08 -0.04 -24.79
CA GLN A 382 -0.29 0.38 -24.53
C GLN A 382 -0.56 0.49 -23.03
N SER A 383 -0.22 -0.52 -22.23
CA SER A 383 -0.42 -0.51 -20.77
C SER A 383 0.33 0.66 -20.12
N LEU A 384 1.58 0.93 -20.49
CA LEU A 384 2.34 2.09 -20.00
C LEU A 384 1.73 3.43 -20.44
N SER A 385 1.24 3.53 -21.67
CA SER A 385 0.58 4.76 -22.16
C SER A 385 -0.71 5.05 -21.38
N VAL A 386 -1.54 4.03 -21.15
CA VAL A 386 -2.76 4.15 -20.35
C VAL A 386 -2.40 4.50 -18.90
N PHE A 387 -1.40 3.83 -18.32
CA PHE A 387 -0.96 4.09 -16.96
C PHE A 387 -0.46 5.54 -16.80
N ALA A 388 0.34 6.06 -17.72
CA ALA A 388 0.77 7.46 -17.72
C ALA A 388 -0.41 8.45 -17.80
N SER A 389 -1.43 8.12 -18.59
CA SER A 389 -2.68 8.91 -18.64
C SER A 389 -3.43 8.89 -17.30
N TYR A 390 -3.49 7.75 -16.62
CA TYR A 390 -4.12 7.65 -15.29
C TYR A 390 -3.34 8.41 -14.21
N LEU A 391 -2.00 8.36 -14.21
CA LEU A 391 -1.17 9.17 -13.30
C LEU A 391 -1.44 10.67 -13.47
N GLN A 392 -1.77 11.14 -14.68
CA GLN A 392 -2.14 12.53 -14.94
C GLN A 392 -3.55 12.89 -14.49
N THR A 393 -4.51 12.00 -14.70
CA THR A 393 -5.94 12.35 -14.65
C THR A 393 -6.61 11.97 -13.34
N ILE A 394 -6.14 10.91 -12.69
CA ILE A 394 -6.77 10.37 -11.48
C ILE A 394 -6.15 10.98 -10.22
N VAL A 395 -4.82 11.03 -10.15
CA VAL A 395 -4.10 11.54 -8.98
C VAL A 395 -4.20 13.07 -8.95
N GLN A 396 -4.89 13.60 -7.94
CA GLN A 396 -5.14 15.02 -7.82
C GLN A 396 -3.93 15.76 -7.20
N PRO A 397 -3.70 17.05 -7.54
CA PRO A 397 -2.61 17.85 -6.98
C PRO A 397 -2.58 17.97 -5.45
N ASN A 398 -3.71 17.70 -4.79
CA ASN A 398 -3.85 17.77 -3.34
C ASN A 398 -3.59 16.43 -2.63
N GLU A 399 -3.27 15.37 -3.36
CA GLU A 399 -2.95 14.06 -2.78
C GLU A 399 -1.45 13.96 -2.51
N GLY A 400 -1.09 13.35 -1.39
CA GLY A 400 0.30 13.26 -0.95
C GLY A 400 1.24 12.55 -1.92
N ASN A 401 0.72 11.61 -2.72
CA ASN A 401 1.50 10.88 -3.72
C ASN A 401 1.50 11.55 -5.12
N TYR A 402 1.00 12.78 -5.24
CA TYR A 402 0.92 13.48 -6.53
C TYR A 402 2.29 13.61 -7.20
N ASP A 403 3.27 14.15 -6.50
CA ASP A 403 4.57 14.48 -7.08
C ASP A 403 5.30 13.25 -7.64
N ILE A 404 5.31 12.15 -6.88
CA ILE A 404 5.93 10.89 -7.32
C ILE A 404 5.21 10.31 -8.54
N CYS A 405 3.88 10.43 -8.60
CA CYS A 405 3.09 10.00 -9.74
C CYS A 405 3.39 10.83 -10.98
N GLN A 406 3.53 12.16 -10.84
CA GLN A 406 3.87 13.04 -11.97
C GLN A 406 5.31 12.83 -12.47
N GLN A 407 6.27 12.63 -11.57
CA GLN A 407 7.65 12.31 -11.94
C GLN A 407 7.72 10.98 -12.71
N ALA A 408 7.02 9.96 -12.24
CA ALA A 408 6.95 8.68 -12.92
C ALA A 408 6.26 8.78 -14.29
N ARG A 409 5.15 9.55 -14.37
CA ARG A 409 4.47 9.83 -15.64
C ARG A 409 5.43 10.40 -16.68
N GLU A 410 6.18 11.43 -16.30
CA GLU A 410 7.13 12.09 -17.21
C GLU A 410 8.21 11.13 -17.67
N THR A 411 8.72 10.29 -16.78
CA THR A 411 9.73 9.29 -17.12
C THR A 411 9.18 8.23 -18.09
N ILE A 412 7.96 7.73 -17.84
CA ILE A 412 7.29 6.79 -18.75
C ILE A 412 7.11 7.42 -20.13
N ARG A 413 6.68 8.69 -20.21
CA ARG A 413 6.52 9.41 -21.48
C ARG A 413 7.82 9.49 -22.27
N ARG A 414 8.93 9.86 -21.63
CA ARG A 414 10.25 9.90 -22.28
C ARG A 414 10.67 8.53 -22.82
N VAL A 415 10.43 7.46 -22.07
CA VAL A 415 10.70 6.09 -22.53
C VAL A 415 9.84 5.73 -23.73
N LEU A 416 8.55 6.06 -23.71
CA LEU A 416 7.65 5.83 -24.85
C LEU A 416 8.11 6.63 -26.07
N ASP A 417 8.45 7.90 -25.91
CA ASP A 417 8.96 8.76 -26.99
C ASP A 417 10.25 8.18 -27.60
N PHE A 418 11.19 7.72 -26.77
CA PHE A 418 12.42 7.05 -27.24
C PHE A 418 12.13 5.77 -28.04
N VAL A 419 11.23 4.93 -27.52
CA VAL A 419 10.93 3.60 -28.11
C VAL A 419 10.07 3.70 -29.37
N LEU A 420 9.31 4.80 -29.54
CA LEU A 420 8.42 5.04 -30.68
C LEU A 420 9.03 5.94 -31.76
N SER A 421 10.01 6.78 -31.42
CA SER A 421 10.67 7.66 -32.39
C SER A 421 11.51 6.87 -33.40
N GLU A 422 11.56 7.34 -34.64
CA GLU A 422 12.47 6.80 -35.65
C GLU A 422 13.92 7.09 -35.24
N ARG A 423 14.77 6.05 -35.23
CA ARG A 423 16.20 6.21 -34.92
C ARG A 423 16.85 7.07 -35.99
N THR A 424 16.93 8.37 -35.74
CA THR A 424 17.81 9.23 -36.52
C THR A 424 19.23 8.82 -36.15
N THR A 425 20.01 8.40 -37.15
CA THR A 425 21.31 7.70 -37.07
C THR A 425 22.47 8.51 -36.47
N ALA A 426 22.23 9.28 -35.40
CA ALA A 426 23.22 10.20 -34.82
C ALA A 426 23.29 10.18 -33.28
N GLN A 427 22.96 9.06 -32.62
CA GLN A 427 23.28 8.87 -31.21
C GLN A 427 23.92 7.50 -31.00
N SER A 428 25.23 7.42 -31.28
CA SER A 428 26.07 6.30 -30.86
C SER A 428 26.37 6.43 -29.37
N PHE A 429 25.78 5.56 -28.55
CA PHE A 429 26.19 5.41 -27.16
C PHE A 429 27.21 4.27 -27.03
N ILE A 430 28.32 4.57 -26.34
CA ILE A 430 29.37 3.60 -26.04
C ILE A 430 28.93 2.78 -24.83
N VAL A 431 28.79 1.48 -25.04
CA VAL A 431 28.61 0.49 -23.97
C VAL A 431 30.00 -0.07 -23.65
N PRO A 432 30.49 -0.03 -22.40
CA PRO A 432 31.72 -0.72 -22.08
C PRO A 432 31.42 -2.22 -21.99
N ASN A 433 31.86 -2.97 -23.00
CA ASN A 433 32.12 -4.39 -22.82
C ASN A 433 33.11 -4.53 -21.66
N SER A 434 32.73 -5.31 -20.64
CA SER A 434 33.61 -5.90 -19.62
C SER A 434 34.93 -5.16 -19.31
N ARG A 435 34.93 -4.41 -18.18
CA ARG A 435 36.06 -3.73 -17.50
C ARG A 435 36.71 -2.56 -18.27
N ILE A 436 36.38 -1.31 -17.90
CA ILE A 436 37.26 -0.14 -18.12
C ILE A 436 37.06 0.93 -16.99
N PRO A 437 37.95 1.93 -16.80
CA PRO A 437 38.59 2.24 -15.51
C PRO A 437 38.00 3.49 -14.82
N GLU A 438 38.40 3.69 -13.56
CA GLU A 438 38.13 4.88 -12.74
C GLU A 438 38.62 6.16 -13.44
N ASN A 439 37.75 6.81 -14.21
CA ASN A 439 37.66 8.25 -14.52
C ASN A 439 37.01 8.49 -15.88
N THR A 440 35.67 8.53 -15.91
CA THR A 440 34.94 9.19 -17.01
C THR A 440 33.85 10.07 -16.41
N GLU A 441 33.89 11.36 -16.71
CA GLU A 441 32.92 12.37 -16.28
C GLU A 441 31.52 12.06 -16.83
N LEU A 442 30.50 12.13 -15.96
CA LEU A 442 29.09 11.92 -16.31
C LEU A 442 28.55 13.09 -17.14
N THR A 443 28.28 12.85 -18.42
CA THR A 443 27.43 13.73 -19.25
C THR A 443 26.18 12.97 -19.73
N ASP A 444 25.01 13.63 -19.66
CA ASP A 444 23.68 13.29 -20.24
C ASP A 444 23.15 11.84 -20.13
N SER A 445 23.64 11.05 -19.19
CA SER A 445 23.32 9.64 -18.99
C SER A 445 22.00 9.38 -18.25
N ILE A 446 20.86 9.81 -18.80
CA ILE A 446 19.54 9.43 -18.26
C ILE A 446 19.09 8.05 -18.79
N LEU A 447 19.68 7.55 -19.89
CA LEU A 447 19.24 6.32 -20.58
C LEU A 447 20.27 5.16 -20.56
N ASP A 448 21.17 5.13 -19.58
CA ASP A 448 22.09 3.99 -19.42
C ASP A 448 21.38 2.81 -18.73
N TYR A 449 21.36 1.66 -19.40
CA TYR A 449 20.83 0.40 -18.86
C TYR A 449 21.49 0.03 -17.52
N ASN A 450 22.81 0.25 -17.40
CA ASN A 450 23.53 -0.02 -16.17
C ASN A 450 23.10 0.94 -15.05
N TYR A 451 22.88 2.22 -15.38
CA TYR A 451 22.28 3.19 -14.45
C TYR A 451 20.92 2.71 -13.96
N TYR A 452 20.02 2.27 -14.86
CA TYR A 452 18.70 1.81 -14.45
C TYR A 452 18.69 0.54 -13.60
N ILE A 453 19.59 -0.42 -13.87
CA ILE A 453 19.74 -1.61 -13.03
C ILE A 453 20.28 -1.25 -11.65
N THR A 454 21.30 -0.40 -11.57
CA THR A 454 21.82 0.08 -10.27
C THR A 454 20.82 0.94 -9.50
N HIS A 455 19.86 1.55 -10.20
CA HIS A 455 18.83 2.45 -9.67
C HIS A 455 17.41 1.89 -9.79
N LEU A 456 17.24 0.56 -9.81
CA LEU A 456 15.92 -0.10 -9.73
C LEU A 456 15.13 0.37 -8.49
N ASP A 457 15.83 0.89 -7.48
CA ASP A 457 15.29 1.51 -6.28
C ASP A 457 14.77 2.93 -6.46
N ASN A 458 15.25 3.68 -7.46
CA ASN A 458 14.94 5.10 -7.58
C ASN A 458 13.45 5.36 -7.87
N TRP A 459 12.71 4.37 -8.38
CA TRP A 459 11.28 4.49 -8.61
C TRP A 459 10.41 4.38 -7.33
N GLN A 460 10.99 3.95 -6.20
CA GLN A 460 10.28 3.87 -4.91
C GLN A 460 11.05 4.52 -3.74
N PHE A 461 12.38 4.53 -3.78
CA PHE A 461 13.20 4.91 -2.63
C PHE A 461 13.82 6.29 -2.78
N GLU A 462 14.44 6.62 -3.91
CA GLU A 462 15.17 7.88 -4.07
C GLU A 462 15.20 8.29 -5.55
N LEU A 463 14.15 8.96 -6.04
CA LEU A 463 14.40 10.03 -7.02
C LEU A 463 15.16 11.10 -6.23
N GLN A 464 16.49 11.00 -6.17
CA GLN A 464 17.31 12.05 -5.59
C GLN A 464 17.04 13.35 -6.34
N ASP A 465 16.97 14.43 -5.58
CA ASP A 465 17.00 15.83 -6.03
C ASP A 465 18.29 16.21 -6.79
N THR A 466 19.06 15.24 -7.32
CA THR A 466 20.27 15.49 -8.12
C THR A 466 19.97 16.07 -9.52
N LEU A 467 18.71 16.34 -9.86
CA LEU A 467 18.34 17.17 -11.02
C LEU A 467 18.25 18.67 -10.71
N GLN A 468 18.64 19.11 -9.51
CA GLN A 468 18.95 20.52 -9.22
C GLN A 468 20.36 20.67 -8.67
N MET A 469 21.38 20.40 -9.47
CA MET A 469 22.64 21.11 -9.36
C MET A 469 23.42 21.04 -10.67
N PHE A 470 23.42 22.21 -11.33
CA PHE A 470 24.03 22.63 -12.61
C PHE A 470 23.22 22.39 -13.87
#